data_AF-A0A1M6EN59-F1
#
_entry.id   AF-A0A1M6EN59-F1
#
_cell.length_a   1.000
_cell.length_b   1.000
_cell.length_c   1.000
_cell.angle_alpha   90.00
_cell.angle_beta   90.00
_cell.angle_gamma   90.00
#
_symmetry.space_group_name_H-M   'P 1'
#
loop_
_entity.id
_entity.type
_entity.pdbx_description
1 polymer ?
#
loop_
_entity_poly.entity_id
_entity_poly.type
_entity_poly.pdbx_seq_one_letter_code
_entity_poly.pdbx_strand_id
1 'polypeptide(L)' 'MKYVISVIFILVVLAIGVGFYFRIFEDDEKTGDIIIGISVLVSCFIMMPLFIYHRWKGKNLKDYTLSPENIQKMKDKGLY' A
#
# COMPACT_ATOMS: atom_id res chain seq x y z
N MET A 1 -1.53 11.46 8.48
CA MET A 1 -1.39 10.16 7.79
C MET A 1 -0.38 10.17 6.65
N LYS A 2 -0.31 11.20 5.78
CA LYS A 2 0.69 11.24 4.69
C LYS A 2 2.13 10.93 5.17
N TYR A 3 2.54 11.54 6.27
CA TYR A 3 3.87 11.34 6.85
C TYR A 3 4.07 9.92 7.43
N VAL A 4 3.02 9.29 7.97
CA VAL A 4 3.11 7.94 8.54
C VAL A 4 3.41 6.92 7.46
N ILE A 5 2.70 7.00 6.33
CA ILE A 5 2.94 6.12 5.18
C ILE A 5 4.32 6.38 4.58
N SER A 6 4.73 7.65 4.45
CA SER A 6 6.06 7.99 3.95
C SER A 6 7.18 7.46 4.86
N VAL A 7 7.03 7.54 6.19
CA VAL A 7 8.01 6.98 7.14
C VAL A 7 8.09 5.46 7.01
N ILE A 8 6.96 4.77 6.93
CA ILE A 8 6.93 3.30 6.76
C ILE A 8 7.56 2.90 5.42
N PHE A 9 7.31 3.65 4.35
CA PHE A 9 7.93 3.41 3.06
C PHE A 9 9.46 3.54 3.12
N ILE A 10 9.96 4.60 3.76
CA ILE A 10 11.41 4.79 3.95
C ILE A 10 12.01 3.63 4.75
N LEU A 11 11.35 3.19 5.83
CA LEU A 11 11.80 2.04 6.63
C LEU A 11 11.88 0.76 5.81
N VAL A 12 10.89 0.49 4.95
CA VAL A 12 10.91 -0.69 4.05
C VAL A 12 12.07 -0.60 3.06
N VAL A 13 12.31 0.57 2.46
CA VAL A 13 13.43 0.77 1.52
C VAL A 13 14.78 0.55 2.23
N LEU A 14 14.94 1.06 3.44
CA LEU A 14 16.13 0.84 4.25
C LEU A 14 16.31 -0.64 4.61
N ALA A 15 15.24 -1.35 4.99
CA ALA A 15 15.29 -2.77 5.31
C ALA A 15 15.69 -3.63 4.11
N ILE A 16 15.18 -3.32 2.92
CA ILE A 16 15.60 -3.95 1.67
C ILE A 16 17.09 -3.67 1.40
N GLY A 17 17.53 -2.41 1.58
CA GLY A 17 18.93 -2.03 1.45
C GLY A 17 19.86 -2.80 2.41
N VAL A 18 19.43 -2.98 3.66
CA VAL A 18 20.15 -3.81 4.65
C VAL A 18 20.19 -5.27 4.20
N GLY A 19 19.09 -5.83 3.70
CA GLY A 19 19.06 -7.21 3.18
C GLY A 19 20.03 -7.40 2.01
N PHE A 20 20.10 -6.45 1.08
CA PHE A 20 21.10 -6.46 0.01
C PHE A 20 22.53 -6.28 0.52
N TYR A 21 22.72 -5.49 1.59
CA TYR A 21 24.03 -5.33 2.20
C TYR A 21 24.56 -6.67 2.75
N PHE A 22 23.75 -7.41 3.52
CA PHE A 22 24.11 -8.74 4.02
C PHE A 22 24.40 -9.73 2.88
N ARG A 23 23.58 -9.69 1.83
CA ARG A 23 23.75 -10.56 0.66
C ARG A 23 25.06 -10.30 -0.11
N ILE A 24 25.44 -9.03 -0.27
CA ILE A 24 26.57 -8.63 -1.16
C ILE A 24 27.88 -8.49 -0.39
N PHE A 25 27.86 -7.94 0.83
CA PHE A 25 29.08 -7.58 1.57
C PHE A 25 29.47 -8.62 2.62
N GLU A 26 28.52 -9.34 3.21
CA GLU A 26 28.82 -10.39 4.21
C GLU A 26 28.81 -11.81 3.62
N ASP A 27 28.51 -11.96 2.33
CA ASP A 27 28.38 -13.26 1.63
C ASP A 27 27.38 -14.22 2.31
N ASP A 28 26.47 -13.68 3.14
CA ASP A 28 25.40 -14.41 3.80
C ASP A 28 24.09 -14.23 3.02
N GLU A 29 24.00 -14.98 1.92
CA GLU A 29 22.82 -14.98 1.06
C GLU A 29 21.54 -15.38 1.81
N LYS A 30 21.63 -16.31 2.77
CA LYS A 30 20.46 -16.81 3.50
C LYS A 30 19.84 -15.71 4.33
N THR A 31 20.65 -15.01 5.12
CA THR A 31 20.16 -13.93 5.99
C THR A 31 19.67 -12.75 5.15
N GLY A 32 20.40 -12.39 4.08
CA GLY A 32 19.98 -11.34 3.14
C GLY A 32 18.62 -11.62 2.50
N ASP A 33 18.39 -12.84 1.99
CA ASP A 33 17.14 -13.21 1.33
C ASP A 33 15.96 -13.26 2.29
N ILE A 34 16.17 -13.69 3.54
CA ILE A 34 15.15 -13.66 4.58
C ILE A 34 14.75 -12.21 4.89
N ILE A 35 15.72 -11.31 5.06
CA ILE A 35 15.47 -9.89 5.34
C ILE A 35 14.70 -9.24 4.19
N ILE A 36 15.09 -9.50 2.94
CA ILE A 36 14.40 -8.99 1.75
C ILE A 36 12.97 -9.55 1.69
N GLY A 37 12.80 -10.86 1.88
CA GLY A 37 11.49 -11.51 1.88
C GLY A 37 10.54 -10.94 2.94
N ILE A 38 11.01 -10.79 4.18
CA ILE A 38 10.23 -10.18 5.26
C ILE A 38 9.89 -8.72 4.94
N SER A 39 10.83 -7.95 4.37
CA SER A 39 10.59 -6.56 4.00
C SER A 39 9.50 -6.42 2.94
N VAL A 40 9.49 -7.32 1.95
CA VAL A 40 8.44 -7.39 0.92
C VAL A 40 7.09 -7.81 1.53
N LEU A 41 7.07 -8.79 2.44
CA LEU A 41 5.85 -9.19 3.14
C LEU A 41 5.27 -8.04 3.96
N VAL A 42 6.09 -7.33 4.73
CA VAL A 42 5.68 -6.15 5.50
C VAL A 42 5.12 -5.07 4.58
N SER A 43 5.76 -4.81 3.44
CA SER A 43 5.25 -3.87 2.45
C SER A 43 3.86 -4.26 1.95
N CYS A 44 3.67 -5.53 1.60
CA CYS A 44 2.40 -6.01 1.06
C CYS A 44 1.28 -6.01 2.11
N PHE A 45 1.54 -6.58 3.30
CA PHE A 45 0.50 -6.79 4.32
C PHE A 45 0.29 -5.62 5.27
N ILE A 46 1.24 -4.69 5.39
CA ILE A 46 1.12 -3.53 6.28
C ILE A 46 0.98 -2.26 5.45
N MET A 47 1.88 -2.01 4.51
CA MET A 47 1.87 -0.76 3.75
C MET A 47 0.63 -0.63 2.86
N MET A 48 0.23 -1.70 2.17
CA MET A 48 -0.93 -1.70 1.28
C MET A 48 -2.27 -1.39 2.01
N PRO A 49 -2.68 -2.12 3.07
CA PRO A 49 -3.92 -1.80 3.76
C PRO A 49 -3.88 -0.44 4.45
N LEU A 50 -2.72 -0.02 4.98
CA LEU A 50 -2.56 1.32 5.56
C LEU A 50 -2.76 2.42 4.49
N PHE A 51 -2.23 2.19 3.29
CA PHE A 51 -2.40 3.10 2.16
C PHE A 51 -3.88 3.18 1.73
N ILE A 52 -4.55 2.04 1.59
CA ILE A 52 -5.98 1.99 1.26
C ILE A 52 -6.78 2.72 2.34
N TYR A 53 -6.56 2.43 3.62
CA TYR A 53 -7.26 3.09 4.73
C TYR A 53 -7.08 4.61 4.69
N HIS A 54 -5.84 5.09 4.47
CA HIS A 54 -5.59 6.52 4.38
C HIS A 54 -6.34 7.17 3.21
N ARG A 55 -6.35 6.53 2.04
CA ARG A 55 -6.98 7.08 0.83
C ARG A 55 -8.50 6.91 0.82
N TRP A 56 -9.02 5.93 1.54
CA TRP A 56 -10.46 5.70 1.71
C TRP A 56 -11.10 6.69 2.70
N LYS A 57 -10.31 7.47 3.46
CA LYS A 57 -10.85 8.42 4.43
C LYS A 57 -11.81 9.42 3.77
N GLY A 58 -13.11 9.30 4.08
CA GLY A 58 -14.17 10.18 3.59
C GLY A 58 -14.90 9.69 2.33
N LYS A 59 -14.60 8.49 1.83
CA LYS A 59 -15.30 7.88 0.67
C LYS A 59 -16.31 6.84 1.15
N ASN A 60 -17.56 6.92 0.68
CA ASN A 60 -18.56 5.90 0.96
C ASN A 60 -18.60 4.88 -0.19
N LEU A 61 -18.57 3.58 0.11
CA LEU A 61 -18.70 2.50 -0.89
C LEU A 61 -19.97 2.66 -1.73
N LYS A 62 -21.05 3.12 -1.10
CA LYS A 62 -22.37 3.28 -1.71
C LYS A 62 -22.38 4.32 -2.84
N ASP A 63 -21.53 5.34 -2.77
CA ASP A 63 -21.45 6.38 -3.80
C ASP A 63 -20.83 5.85 -5.11
N TYR A 64 -20.17 4.69 -5.05
CA TYR A 64 -19.53 4.04 -6.20
C TYR A 64 -20.27 2.78 -6.66
N THR A 65 -21.41 2.46 -6.02
CA THR A 65 -22.24 1.31 -6.43
C THR A 65 -23.27 1.79 -7.45
N LEU A 66 -23.48 1.04 -8.53
CA LEU A 66 -24.53 1.29 -9.51
C LEU A 66 -25.91 0.88 -8.96
N SER A 67 -26.38 1.60 -7.94
CA SER A 67 -27.72 1.46 -7.41
C SER A 67 -28.73 2.17 -8.33
N PRO A 68 -30.02 1.76 -8.33
CA PRO A 68 -31.06 2.45 -9.09
C PRO A 68 -31.12 3.96 -8.79
N GLU A 69 -30.91 4.36 -7.53
CA GLU A 69 -30.84 5.78 -7.11
C GLU A 69 -29.63 6.51 -7.72
N ASN A 70 -28.45 5.88 -7.77
CA ASN A 70 -27.26 6.50 -8.34
C ASN A 70 -27.35 6.59 -9.87
N ILE A 71 -27.96 5.60 -10.53
CA ILE A 71 -28.24 5.63 -11.97
C ILE A 71 -29.23 6.76 -12.29
N GLN A 72 -30.27 6.94 -11.47
CA GLN A 72 -31.21 8.05 -11.64
C GLN A 72 -30.50 9.40 -11.47
N LYS A 73 -29.64 9.56 -10.45
CA LYS A 73 -28.80 10.76 -10.28
C LYS A 73 -27.87 11.03 -11.47
N MET A 74 -27.38 10.00 -12.16
CA MET A 74 -26.55 10.17 -13.37
C MET A 74 -27.37 10.68 -14.55
N LYS A 75 -28.59 10.17 -14.74
CA LYS A 75 -29.54 10.64 -15.76
C LYS A 75 -29.96 12.09 -15.51
N ASP A 76 -30.29 12.43 -14.26
CA ASP A 76 -30.70 13.79 -13.90
C ASP A 76 -29.56 14.83 -14.08
N LYS A 77 -28.31 14.37 -14.05
CA LYS A 77 -27.12 15.20 -14.35
C LYS A 77 -26.79 15.31 -15.84
N GLY A 78 -27.57 14.70 -16.73
CA GLY A 78 -27.32 14.70 -18.17
C GLY A 78 -26.05 13.96 -18.58
N LEU A 79 -25.56 13.04 -17.74
CA LEU A 79 -24.38 12.21 -18.04
C LEU A 79 -24.74 10.97 -18.88
N TYR A 80 -26.00 10.84 -19.29
CA TYR A 80 -26.57 9.83 -20.17
C TYR A 80 -27.75 10.41 -20.94
#